data_AF-A0A8E2UG63-F1
#
_entry.id   AF-A0A8E2UG63-F1
#
_cell.length_a   1.000
_cell.length_b   1.000
_cell.length_c   1.000
_cell.angle_alpha   90.00
_cell.angle_beta   90.00
_cell.angle_gamma   90.00
#
_symmetry.space_group_name_H-M   'P 1'
#
loop_
_entity.id
_entity.type
_entity.pdbx_description
1 polymer ?
#
loop_
_entity_poly.entity_id
_entity_poly.type
_entity_poly.pdbx_seq_one_letter_code
_entity_poly.pdbx_strand_id
1 'polypeptide(L)'
;MNDIDSGSVGRIDLVRAQAAVREFLSAIGEDPDRPGLERTPVRVAEAALELFGGVGVDARGPLASARFPVAEIESPFEEDAGVAVTGGVSQPVVLRDLAFRSVCEHHLLPFSGRVHLAYVPSASIVGFGRLHRMLETLSARPTLQERLGDELVDVMMSALDARGALAVIEASHACAGLRGSRQQAGTVVTVSARGELSDPVARAEIMGLIGSQSQAQVTSAPEVPEGAAGSDQPVAVQGQVLRGARFDPVRRSRSTAGEDDAPLFVEQEASGSEQALAFEASASAAEAQSGAGLPAAETPTEAETEAAGSAAVASSVDEADDTGPVTTNTRPFALPQRFTNLLQPAIPKRPRILGILNITPDSFSDGGRFEDLFSEKRRTKRAMRRARELVDQGADIIDVGGESTRPGAVRVPQEEEAARVLPVVKELAALGVLVSIDTMYAKTAAAALALGAEYVNDVSGGLADPAMLEVVAESRSPFILSHWRGHSVRMNELADYRDPAAEILAELAGARDRAVAAGLDESQIVLDPGLGFAKRRDDNWAVLRELEQFVALGHPLLVGASRKRFTGEMLRSDAQVTERDLPTAVITALAAKAGIWGVRVHNVEANRVALDVVASWREGAQDD
;
A
#
# COMPACT_ATOMS: atom_id res chain seq x y z
N MET A 1 -26.64 -31.21 -1.65
CA MET A 1 -27.03 -31.07 -3.08
C MET A 1 -27.40 -29.60 -3.30
N ASN A 2 -26.42 -28.79 -3.66
CA ASN A 2 -26.52 -27.60 -4.51
C ASN A 2 -25.08 -27.10 -4.68
N ASP A 3 -24.34 -27.92 -5.42
CA ASP A 3 -23.24 -27.49 -6.26
C ASP A 3 -23.78 -26.39 -7.18
N ILE A 4 -23.22 -25.19 -7.09
CA ILE A 4 -23.15 -24.30 -8.25
C ILE A 4 -21.68 -24.29 -8.65
N ASP A 5 -21.36 -25.36 -9.36
CA ASP A 5 -20.33 -25.56 -10.35
C ASP A 5 -19.14 -24.59 -10.36
N SER A 6 -18.02 -25.16 -9.94
CA SER A 6 -16.64 -24.79 -10.13
C SER A 6 -16.25 -24.67 -11.61
N GLY A 7 -16.67 -23.61 -12.29
CA GLY A 7 -16.26 -23.34 -13.68
C GLY A 7 -15.20 -22.25 -13.82
N SER A 8 -13.90 -22.54 -13.68
CA SER A 8 -12.84 -21.81 -14.46
C SER A 8 -11.37 -22.18 -14.21
N VAL A 9 -11.02 -23.11 -13.30
CA VAL A 9 -9.62 -23.57 -13.24
C VAL A 9 -9.38 -24.57 -14.38
N GLY A 10 -9.10 -24.08 -15.60
CA GLY A 10 -8.67 -24.91 -16.73
C GLY A 10 -9.21 -24.60 -18.13
N ARG A 11 -9.52 -23.34 -18.49
CA ARG A 11 -10.12 -23.05 -19.82
C ARG A 11 -9.15 -22.78 -20.96
N ILE A 12 -8.00 -22.17 -20.69
CA ILE A 12 -6.97 -21.95 -21.71
C ILE A 12 -5.92 -23.04 -21.54
N ASP A 13 -5.81 -23.88 -22.56
CA ASP A 13 -4.80 -24.94 -22.60
C ASP A 13 -3.41 -24.31 -22.83
N LEU A 14 -2.70 -24.08 -21.72
CA LEU A 14 -1.39 -23.43 -21.73
C LEU A 14 -0.35 -24.24 -22.50
N VAL A 15 -0.44 -25.57 -22.46
CA VAL A 15 0.51 -26.44 -23.17
C VAL A 15 0.30 -26.30 -24.67
N ARG A 16 -0.95 -26.35 -25.12
CA ARG A 16 -1.29 -26.13 -26.54
C ARG A 16 -0.97 -24.70 -26.99
N ALA A 17 -1.22 -23.70 -26.16
CA ALA A 17 -0.88 -22.31 -26.48
C ALA A 17 0.63 -22.12 -26.62
N GLN A 18 1.44 -22.69 -25.73
CA GLN A 18 2.91 -22.67 -25.85
C GLN A 18 3.37 -23.36 -27.14
N ALA A 19 2.84 -24.55 -27.43
CA ALA A 19 3.18 -25.27 -28.65
C ALA A 19 2.84 -24.45 -29.90
N ALA A 20 1.66 -23.82 -29.95
CA ALA A 20 1.23 -22.99 -31.07
C ALA A 20 2.11 -21.74 -31.25
N VAL A 21 2.53 -21.08 -30.17
CA VAL A 21 3.44 -19.92 -30.26
C VAL A 21 4.82 -20.34 -30.74
N ARG A 22 5.32 -21.48 -30.25
CA ARG A 22 6.60 -22.04 -30.69
C ARG A 22 6.56 -22.37 -32.19
N GLU A 23 5.49 -23.01 -32.65
CA GLU A 23 5.27 -23.31 -34.07
C GLU A 23 5.15 -22.03 -34.90
N PHE A 24 4.44 -21.01 -34.41
CA PHE A 24 4.32 -19.72 -35.08
C PHE A 24 5.68 -19.02 -35.24
N LEU A 25 6.53 -19.02 -34.20
CA LEU A 25 7.88 -18.46 -34.27
C LEU A 25 8.73 -19.18 -35.33
N SER A 26 8.71 -20.51 -35.33
CA SER A 26 9.38 -21.30 -36.38
C SER A 26 8.83 -20.99 -37.77
N ALA A 27 7.51 -20.83 -37.90
CA ALA A 27 6.86 -20.55 -39.18
C ALA A 27 7.23 -19.18 -39.76
N ILE A 28 7.54 -18.19 -38.91
CA ILE A 28 8.04 -16.87 -39.36
C ILE A 28 9.57 -16.83 -39.54
N GLY A 29 10.27 -17.96 -39.39
CA GLY A 29 11.71 -18.09 -39.60
C GLY A 29 12.58 -17.74 -38.40
N GLU A 30 12.00 -17.58 -37.21
CA GLU A 30 12.76 -17.38 -35.97
C GLU A 30 13.13 -18.73 -35.33
N ASP A 31 14.30 -18.79 -34.70
CA ASP A 31 14.67 -19.91 -33.81
C ASP A 31 13.99 -19.71 -32.44
N PRO A 32 13.02 -20.56 -32.05
CA PRO A 32 12.34 -20.41 -30.77
C PRO A 32 13.26 -20.65 -29.57
N ASP A 33 14.40 -21.32 -29.74
CA ASP A 33 15.33 -21.68 -28.66
C ASP A 33 16.45 -20.65 -28.46
N ARG A 34 16.55 -19.61 -29.30
CA ARG A 34 17.55 -18.56 -29.10
C ARG A 34 17.31 -17.84 -27.76
N PRO A 35 18.37 -17.36 -27.05
CA PRO A 35 18.24 -16.81 -25.69
C PRO A 35 17.17 -15.72 -25.51
N GLY A 36 16.87 -14.94 -26.55
CA GLY A 36 15.82 -13.90 -26.52
C GLY A 36 14.38 -14.44 -26.59
N LEU A 37 14.17 -15.60 -27.22
CA LEU A 37 12.86 -16.18 -27.52
C LEU A 37 12.54 -17.48 -26.78
N GLU A 38 13.53 -18.13 -26.16
CA GLU A 38 13.38 -19.41 -25.45
C GLU A 38 12.15 -19.44 -24.53
N ARG A 39 11.90 -18.32 -23.83
CA ARG A 39 10.75 -18.19 -22.92
C ARG A 39 9.52 -17.51 -23.53
N THR A 40 9.58 -17.05 -24.77
CA THR A 40 8.47 -16.35 -25.44
C THR A 40 7.21 -17.20 -25.54
N PRO A 41 7.26 -18.49 -25.92
CA PRO A 41 6.07 -19.35 -25.92
C PRO A 41 5.34 -19.39 -24.56
N VAL A 42 6.11 -19.50 -23.47
CA VAL A 42 5.58 -19.47 -22.10
C VAL A 42 4.97 -18.11 -21.78
N ARG A 43 5.69 -17.00 -22.07
CA ARG A 43 5.20 -15.64 -21.80
C ARG A 43 3.91 -15.33 -22.56
N VAL A 44 3.80 -15.74 -23.82
CA VAL A 44 2.60 -15.50 -24.64
C VAL A 44 1.43 -16.35 -24.17
N ALA A 45 1.65 -17.62 -23.82
CA ALA A 45 0.61 -18.47 -23.25
C ALA A 45 0.13 -17.97 -21.88
N GLU A 46 1.04 -17.49 -21.03
CA GLU A 46 0.68 -16.85 -19.76
C GLU A 46 -0.11 -15.55 -19.99
N ALA A 47 0.30 -14.72 -20.96
CA ALA A 47 -0.44 -13.50 -21.33
C ALA A 47 -1.83 -13.82 -21.90
N ALA A 48 -2.03 -14.98 -22.54
CA ALA A 48 -3.33 -15.40 -23.06
C ALA A 48 -4.36 -15.57 -21.93
N LEU A 49 -3.95 -16.00 -20.73
CA LEU A 49 -4.83 -16.01 -19.55
C LEU A 49 -5.36 -14.60 -19.27
N GLU A 50 -4.48 -13.62 -19.37
CA GLU A 50 -4.82 -12.22 -19.13
C GLU A 50 -5.76 -11.66 -20.19
N LEU A 51 -5.38 -11.81 -21.44
CA LEU A 51 -6.10 -11.22 -22.58
C LEU A 51 -7.43 -11.92 -22.89
N PHE A 52 -7.54 -13.21 -22.58
CA PHE A 52 -8.68 -14.05 -22.96
C PHE A 52 -9.41 -14.69 -21.77
N GLY A 53 -9.18 -14.19 -20.56
CA GLY A 53 -9.79 -14.72 -19.33
C GLY A 53 -11.31 -14.63 -19.29
N GLY A 54 -11.93 -13.83 -20.16
CA GLY A 54 -13.38 -13.71 -20.31
C GLY A 54 -14.02 -14.82 -21.15
N VAL A 55 -13.24 -15.66 -21.83
CA VAL A 55 -13.76 -16.73 -22.71
C VAL A 55 -14.53 -17.78 -21.89
N GLY A 56 -15.80 -17.94 -22.27
CA GLY A 56 -16.76 -18.84 -21.60
C GLY A 56 -17.25 -18.35 -20.24
N VAL A 57 -16.80 -17.20 -19.72
CA VAL A 57 -17.24 -16.66 -18.42
C VAL A 57 -18.56 -15.92 -18.60
N ASP A 58 -19.56 -16.18 -17.76
CA ASP A 58 -20.85 -15.47 -17.87
C ASP A 58 -20.73 -14.02 -17.34
N ALA A 59 -20.86 -13.05 -18.25
CA ALA A 59 -20.77 -11.63 -17.94
C ALA A 59 -21.98 -11.09 -17.14
N ARG A 60 -23.05 -11.87 -16.98
CA ARG A 60 -24.21 -11.53 -16.15
C ARG A 60 -23.94 -11.74 -14.66
N GLY A 61 -23.04 -12.66 -14.31
CA GLY A 61 -22.74 -13.04 -12.93
C GLY A 61 -22.39 -11.87 -11.99
N PRO A 62 -21.54 -10.91 -12.40
CA PRO A 62 -21.21 -9.73 -11.59
C PRO A 62 -22.43 -8.86 -11.20
N LEU A 63 -23.47 -8.83 -12.05
CA LEU A 63 -24.66 -7.98 -11.90
C LEU A 63 -25.80 -8.69 -11.13
N ALA A 64 -25.81 -10.02 -11.10
CA ALA A 64 -26.90 -10.81 -10.50
C ALA A 64 -26.93 -10.79 -8.96
N SER A 65 -25.81 -10.50 -8.29
CA SER A 65 -25.63 -10.73 -6.83
C SER A 65 -25.79 -9.50 -5.94
N ALA A 66 -26.09 -8.31 -6.47
CA ALA A 66 -26.12 -7.07 -5.69
C ALA A 66 -26.99 -5.99 -6.34
N ARG A 67 -28.31 -6.22 -6.36
CA ARG A 67 -29.32 -5.26 -6.82
C ARG A 67 -29.88 -4.49 -5.63
N PHE A 68 -29.92 -3.16 -5.71
CA PHE A 68 -30.55 -2.31 -4.70
C PHE A 68 -31.92 -1.84 -5.22
N PRO A 69 -33.03 -2.03 -4.47
CA PRO A 69 -34.34 -1.56 -4.88
C PRO A 69 -34.36 -0.03 -5.05
N VAL A 70 -34.89 0.47 -6.16
CA VAL A 70 -35.06 1.92 -6.40
C VAL A 70 -36.02 2.53 -5.36
N ALA A 71 -36.94 1.74 -4.82
CA ALA A 71 -37.92 2.17 -3.81
C ALA A 71 -37.33 2.44 -2.41
N GLU A 72 -36.10 1.99 -2.11
CA GLU A 72 -35.45 2.20 -0.81
C GLU A 72 -34.58 3.47 -0.77
N ILE A 73 -34.53 4.23 -1.87
CA ILE A 73 -33.86 5.53 -1.96
C ILE A 73 -34.89 6.62 -1.63
N GLU A 74 -35.35 6.66 -0.38
CA GLU A 74 -36.16 7.80 0.10
C GLU A 74 -35.26 9.04 0.27
N SER A 75 -35.65 10.13 -0.37
CA SER A 75 -35.06 11.47 -0.25
C SER A 75 -35.15 11.96 1.21
N PRO A 76 -34.08 12.48 1.83
CA PRO A 76 -34.16 13.17 3.13
C PRO A 76 -34.84 14.54 3.07
N PHE A 77 -35.39 14.94 1.91
CA PHE A 77 -36.03 16.23 1.71
C PHE A 77 -37.43 16.03 1.15
N GLU A 78 -38.45 16.07 2.01
CA GLU A 78 -39.82 16.45 1.65
C GLU A 78 -40.66 16.71 2.94
N GLU A 79 -40.45 17.86 3.56
CA GLU A 79 -41.47 18.58 4.33
C GLU A 79 -41.48 20.03 3.84
N ASP A 80 -42.13 20.28 2.70
CA ASP A 80 -43.01 21.42 2.41
C ASP A 80 -43.22 21.59 0.91
N ALA A 81 -44.40 21.18 0.45
CA ALA A 81 -45.21 21.78 -0.63
C ALA A 81 -46.05 20.68 -1.28
N GLY A 82 -47.38 20.75 -1.10
CA GLY A 82 -48.35 19.84 -1.67
C GLY A 82 -48.43 19.88 -3.19
N VAL A 83 -47.51 19.19 -3.86
CA VAL A 83 -47.60 18.82 -5.27
C VAL A 83 -47.53 17.29 -5.33
N ALA A 84 -48.64 16.67 -5.71
CA ALA A 84 -48.65 15.24 -6.01
C ALA A 84 -47.74 14.98 -7.23
N VAL A 85 -46.52 14.50 -6.99
CA VAL A 85 -45.65 13.99 -8.05
C VAL A 85 -46.22 12.64 -8.50
N THR A 86 -47.08 12.70 -9.51
CA THR A 86 -47.56 11.53 -10.24
C THR A 86 -46.51 11.18 -11.31
N GLY A 87 -45.89 10.00 -11.18
CA GLY A 87 -45.04 9.41 -12.21
C GLY A 87 -43.56 9.31 -11.84
N GLY A 88 -43.17 8.19 -11.22
CA GLY A 88 -41.76 7.85 -11.03
C GLY A 88 -41.07 7.59 -12.36
N VAL A 89 -40.46 8.63 -12.94
CA VAL A 89 -39.52 8.49 -14.05
C VAL A 89 -38.19 8.08 -13.43
N SER A 90 -37.82 6.79 -13.48
CA SER A 90 -36.49 6.36 -13.05
C SER A 90 -35.44 7.08 -13.88
N GLN A 91 -34.70 8.01 -13.27
CA GLN A 91 -33.67 8.78 -13.96
C GLN A 91 -32.59 7.84 -14.53
N PRO A 92 -32.04 8.15 -15.72
CA PRO A 92 -30.98 7.34 -16.31
C PRO A 92 -29.70 7.41 -15.47
N VAL A 93 -29.06 6.27 -15.27
CA VAL A 93 -27.75 6.15 -14.63
C VAL A 93 -26.69 6.20 -15.72
N VAL A 94 -25.73 7.13 -15.61
CA VAL A 94 -24.65 7.31 -16.60
C VAL A 94 -23.29 7.09 -15.94
N LEU A 95 -22.52 6.18 -16.52
CA LEU A 95 -21.13 5.90 -16.19
C LEU A 95 -20.28 6.37 -17.37
N ARG A 96 -19.33 7.26 -17.09
CA ARG A 96 -18.43 7.77 -18.13
C ARG A 96 -17.04 7.21 -17.93
N ASP A 97 -16.25 7.25 -18.99
CA ASP A 97 -14.79 7.26 -18.84
C ASP A 97 -14.18 5.94 -18.36
N LEU A 98 -14.85 4.82 -18.61
CA LEU A 98 -14.36 3.49 -18.25
C LEU A 98 -13.30 3.07 -19.26
N ALA A 99 -12.04 3.07 -18.81
CA ALA A 99 -10.94 2.59 -19.64
C ALA A 99 -11.06 1.07 -19.87
N PHE A 100 -10.80 0.63 -21.09
CA PHE A 100 -10.75 -0.79 -21.40
C PHE A 100 -9.66 -1.11 -22.43
N ARG A 101 -9.31 -2.39 -22.48
CA ARG A 101 -8.51 -3.00 -23.55
C ARG A 101 -9.17 -4.29 -23.98
N SER A 102 -8.95 -4.66 -25.23
CA SER A 102 -9.42 -5.92 -25.79
C SER A 102 -8.53 -6.34 -26.95
N VAL A 103 -8.79 -7.52 -27.51
CA VAL A 103 -8.07 -8.09 -28.64
C VAL A 103 -9.06 -8.30 -29.78
N CYS A 104 -8.73 -7.76 -30.95
CA CYS A 104 -9.56 -7.90 -32.14
C CYS A 104 -9.59 -9.36 -32.59
N GLU A 105 -10.77 -9.96 -32.73
CA GLU A 105 -10.91 -11.37 -33.13
C GLU A 105 -10.38 -11.69 -34.54
N HIS A 106 -10.34 -10.71 -35.45
CA HIS A 106 -9.89 -10.93 -36.83
C HIS A 106 -8.37 -11.12 -36.97
N HIS A 107 -7.59 -10.46 -36.12
CA HIS A 107 -6.13 -10.36 -36.30
C HIS A 107 -5.36 -10.63 -35.02
N LEU A 108 -6.06 -10.83 -33.90
CA LEU A 108 -5.49 -10.96 -32.56
C LEU A 108 -4.56 -9.79 -32.17
N LEU A 109 -4.86 -8.59 -32.69
CA LEU A 109 -4.16 -7.36 -32.36
C LEU A 109 -4.96 -6.55 -31.33
N PRO A 110 -4.30 -5.88 -30.38
CA PRO A 110 -4.99 -5.16 -29.33
C PRO A 110 -5.70 -3.90 -29.85
N PHE A 111 -6.77 -3.53 -29.17
CA PHE A 111 -7.38 -2.21 -29.25
C PHE A 111 -7.78 -1.77 -27.84
N SER A 112 -7.76 -0.47 -27.60
CA SER A 112 -8.03 0.09 -26.29
C SER A 112 -8.66 1.46 -26.41
N GLY A 113 -9.38 1.85 -25.36
CA GLY A 113 -10.17 3.05 -25.42
C GLY A 113 -10.97 3.30 -24.16
N ARG A 114 -12.05 4.06 -24.32
CA ARG A 114 -13.00 4.39 -23.26
C ARG A 114 -14.39 3.92 -23.65
N VAL A 115 -15.15 3.47 -22.67
CA VAL A 115 -16.57 3.23 -22.81
C VAL A 115 -17.35 4.10 -21.83
N HIS A 116 -18.46 4.64 -22.31
CA HIS A 116 -19.48 5.28 -21.50
C HIS A 116 -20.70 4.37 -21.54
N LEU A 117 -21.23 4.03 -20.38
CA LEU A 117 -22.42 3.19 -20.24
C LEU A 117 -23.56 4.03 -19.68
N ALA A 118 -24.77 3.82 -20.15
CA ALA A 118 -25.95 4.34 -19.49
C ALA A 118 -27.07 3.30 -19.46
N TYR A 119 -27.89 3.32 -18.43
CA TYR A 119 -29.09 2.49 -18.39
C TYR A 119 -30.21 3.17 -17.60
N VAL A 120 -31.45 2.84 -17.96
CA VAL A 120 -32.68 3.28 -17.29
C VAL A 120 -33.16 2.13 -16.40
N PRO A 121 -33.11 2.25 -15.07
CA PRO A 121 -33.50 1.17 -14.17
C PRO A 121 -35.01 0.94 -14.19
N SER A 122 -35.43 -0.32 -14.08
CA SER A 122 -36.83 -0.70 -13.81
C SER A 122 -37.11 -0.66 -12.30
N ALA A 123 -36.59 -1.63 -11.55
CA ALA A 123 -36.83 -1.78 -10.11
C ALA A 123 -35.56 -1.71 -9.25
N SER A 124 -34.37 -1.80 -9.86
CA SER A 124 -33.11 -1.84 -9.11
C SER A 124 -31.95 -1.15 -9.81
N ILE A 125 -31.03 -0.64 -9.00
CA ILE A 125 -29.72 -0.15 -9.43
C ILE A 125 -28.60 -1.10 -9.00
N VAL A 126 -27.43 -0.98 -9.64
CA VAL A 126 -26.25 -1.79 -9.35
C VAL A 126 -25.06 -0.88 -9.05
N GLY A 127 -24.18 -1.30 -8.14
CA GLY A 127 -22.96 -0.57 -7.82
C GLY A 127 -22.01 -0.47 -9.01
N PHE A 128 -21.37 0.69 -9.18
CA PHE A 128 -20.42 1.02 -10.25
C PHE A 128 -19.37 -0.09 -10.52
N GLY A 129 -18.78 -0.64 -9.46
CA GLY A 129 -17.75 -1.68 -9.57
C GLY A 129 -18.22 -2.99 -10.24
N ARG A 130 -19.53 -3.24 -10.32
CA ARG A 130 -20.07 -4.45 -10.99
C ARG A 130 -20.21 -4.27 -12.50
N LEU A 131 -20.61 -3.08 -12.95
CA LEU A 131 -20.61 -2.72 -14.37
C LEU A 131 -19.19 -2.71 -14.95
N HIS A 132 -18.21 -2.28 -14.14
CA HIS A 132 -16.79 -2.43 -14.50
C HIS A 132 -16.39 -3.91 -14.69
N ARG A 133 -16.74 -4.80 -13.75
CA ARG A 133 -16.44 -6.24 -13.88
C ARG A 133 -17.12 -6.90 -15.08
N MET A 134 -18.34 -6.48 -15.44
CA MET A 134 -19.01 -6.90 -16.66
C MET A 134 -18.17 -6.50 -17.90
N LEU A 135 -17.76 -5.24 -17.97
CA LEU A 135 -16.91 -4.73 -19.05
C LEU A 135 -15.60 -5.53 -19.16
N GLU A 136 -14.89 -5.75 -18.06
CA GLU A 136 -13.65 -6.55 -18.04
C GLU A 136 -13.88 -7.97 -18.54
N THR A 137 -15.01 -8.59 -18.18
CA THR A 137 -15.35 -9.95 -18.61
C THR A 137 -15.57 -10.02 -20.12
N LEU A 138 -16.29 -9.05 -20.69
CA LEU A 138 -16.58 -9.02 -22.13
C LEU A 138 -15.37 -8.57 -22.95
N SER A 139 -14.59 -7.61 -22.46
CA SER A 139 -13.42 -7.10 -23.17
C SER A 139 -12.23 -8.06 -23.13
N ALA A 140 -12.17 -8.98 -22.16
CA ALA A 140 -11.22 -10.08 -22.10
C ALA A 140 -11.62 -11.29 -22.97
N ARG A 141 -12.33 -11.05 -24.06
CA ARG A 141 -12.63 -12.01 -25.12
C ARG A 141 -12.09 -11.47 -26.44
N PRO A 142 -11.70 -12.32 -27.41
CA PRO A 142 -11.57 -11.86 -28.79
C PRO A 142 -12.92 -11.29 -29.23
N THR A 143 -12.95 -10.01 -29.63
CA THR A 143 -14.21 -9.34 -30.02
C THR A 143 -13.94 -8.20 -31.00
N LEU A 144 -15.01 -7.58 -31.49
CA LEU A 144 -15.00 -6.34 -32.26
C LEU A 144 -15.60 -5.23 -31.41
N GLN A 145 -15.29 -3.97 -31.72
CA GLN A 145 -15.80 -2.83 -30.94
C GLN A 145 -17.34 -2.77 -30.98
N GLU A 146 -17.94 -3.03 -32.14
CA GLU A 146 -19.38 -3.07 -32.34
C GLU A 146 -20.02 -4.19 -31.51
N ARG A 147 -19.42 -5.40 -31.56
CA ARG A 147 -19.93 -6.55 -30.81
C ARG A 147 -19.80 -6.35 -29.31
N LEU A 148 -18.68 -5.79 -28.84
CA LEU A 148 -18.50 -5.44 -27.43
C LEU A 148 -19.59 -4.47 -26.97
N GLY A 149 -19.90 -3.44 -27.77
CA GLY A 149 -21.00 -2.51 -27.50
C GLY A 149 -22.36 -3.22 -27.39
N ASP A 150 -22.69 -4.10 -28.34
CA ASP A 150 -23.94 -4.85 -28.32
C ASP A 150 -24.04 -5.79 -27.11
N GLU A 151 -22.98 -6.57 -26.82
CA GLU A 151 -22.95 -7.48 -25.69
C GLU A 151 -23.08 -6.75 -24.34
N LEU A 152 -22.45 -5.58 -24.19
CA LEU A 152 -22.58 -4.75 -22.99
C LEU A 152 -24.03 -4.34 -22.76
N VAL A 153 -24.70 -3.86 -23.81
CA VAL A 153 -26.07 -3.39 -23.71
C VAL A 153 -27.04 -4.55 -23.48
N ASP A 154 -26.86 -5.68 -24.18
CA ASP A 154 -27.71 -6.85 -24.02
C ASP A 154 -27.57 -7.48 -22.61
N VAL A 155 -26.36 -7.49 -22.05
CA VAL A 155 -26.14 -7.92 -20.65
C VAL A 155 -26.78 -6.93 -19.67
N MET A 156 -26.67 -5.63 -19.88
CA MET A 156 -27.35 -4.65 -19.02
C MET A 156 -28.88 -4.79 -19.07
N MET A 157 -29.46 -4.92 -20.27
CA MET A 157 -30.91 -5.12 -20.44
C MET A 157 -31.38 -6.37 -19.70
N SER A 158 -30.70 -7.51 -19.90
CA SER A 158 -31.12 -8.79 -19.33
C SER A 158 -30.77 -8.97 -17.85
N ALA A 159 -29.57 -8.57 -17.42
CA ALA A 159 -29.08 -8.81 -16.06
C ALA A 159 -29.51 -7.72 -15.07
N LEU A 160 -29.93 -6.55 -15.52
CA LEU A 160 -30.48 -5.48 -14.66
C LEU A 160 -31.98 -5.30 -14.82
N ASP A 161 -32.59 -6.01 -15.78
CA ASP A 161 -33.98 -5.77 -16.20
C ASP A 161 -34.17 -4.28 -16.57
N ALA A 162 -33.20 -3.68 -17.27
CA ALA A 162 -33.22 -2.26 -17.59
C ALA A 162 -34.31 -1.96 -18.65
N ARG A 163 -34.98 -0.82 -18.53
CA ARG A 163 -35.96 -0.35 -19.54
C ARG A 163 -35.28 0.15 -20.81
N GLY A 164 -34.05 0.64 -20.67
CA GLY A 164 -33.20 1.05 -21.78
C GLY A 164 -31.74 1.03 -21.37
N ALA A 165 -30.84 0.79 -22.32
CA ALA A 165 -29.41 0.76 -22.08
C ALA A 165 -28.63 1.26 -23.30
N LEU A 166 -27.45 1.82 -23.05
CA LEU A 166 -26.59 2.48 -24.02
C LEU A 166 -25.13 2.19 -23.70
N ALA A 167 -24.33 1.94 -24.73
CA ALA A 167 -22.88 1.93 -24.66
C ALA A 167 -22.31 2.82 -25.77
N VAL A 168 -21.44 3.76 -25.42
CA VAL A 168 -20.66 4.57 -26.34
C VAL A 168 -19.20 4.19 -26.17
N ILE A 169 -18.59 3.62 -27.20
CA ILE A 169 -17.20 3.18 -27.15
C ILE A 169 -16.38 4.04 -28.09
N GLU A 170 -15.31 4.63 -27.57
CA GLU A 170 -14.27 5.28 -28.36
C GLU A 170 -12.98 4.48 -28.21
N ALA A 171 -12.40 3.98 -29.31
CA ALA A 171 -11.16 3.20 -29.22
C ALA A 171 -10.19 3.44 -30.38
N SER A 172 -8.91 3.22 -30.06
CA SER A 172 -7.80 3.16 -31.02
C SER A 172 -7.45 1.70 -31.30
N HIS A 173 -7.23 1.38 -32.58
CA HIS A 173 -7.07 0.00 -33.05
C HIS A 173 -5.66 -0.26 -33.59
N ALA A 174 -4.89 -1.15 -32.95
CA ALA A 174 -3.55 -1.48 -33.43
C ALA A 174 -3.56 -2.16 -34.81
N CYS A 175 -4.67 -2.83 -35.17
CA CYS A 175 -4.82 -3.40 -36.52
C CYS A 175 -4.86 -2.34 -37.62
N ALA A 176 -5.43 -1.16 -37.36
CA ALA A 176 -5.45 -0.03 -38.28
C ALA A 176 -4.13 0.76 -38.28
N GLY A 177 -3.40 0.76 -37.16
CA GLY A 177 -2.11 1.44 -37.03
C GLY A 177 -0.92 0.64 -37.59
N LEU A 178 -0.89 -0.67 -37.38
CA LEU A 178 0.24 -1.54 -37.75
C LEU A 178 0.10 -2.17 -39.14
N ARG A 179 -1.13 -2.24 -39.68
CA ARG A 179 -1.44 -2.92 -40.94
C ARG A 179 -2.40 -2.07 -41.79
N GLY A 180 -2.46 -2.33 -43.10
CA GLY A 180 -3.34 -1.59 -44.01
C GLY A 180 -2.92 -0.12 -44.17
N SER A 181 -3.87 0.80 -43.99
CA SER A 181 -3.68 2.25 -44.18
C SER A 181 -2.78 2.92 -43.13
N ARG A 182 -2.36 2.19 -42.09
CA ARG A 182 -1.42 2.64 -41.02
C ARG A 182 -1.83 3.97 -40.39
N GLN A 183 -3.11 4.12 -40.10
CA GLN A 183 -3.66 5.30 -39.45
C GLN A 183 -3.24 5.30 -37.97
N GLN A 184 -2.26 6.15 -37.61
CA GLN A 184 -1.66 6.15 -36.27
C GLN A 184 -2.41 6.99 -35.23
N ALA A 185 -3.31 7.88 -35.68
CA ALA A 185 -4.00 8.84 -34.81
C ALA A 185 -5.53 8.71 -34.82
N GLY A 186 -6.08 7.70 -35.50
CA GLY A 186 -7.53 7.53 -35.65
C GLY A 186 -8.18 6.86 -34.44
N THR A 187 -9.22 7.49 -33.88
CA THR A 187 -10.17 6.85 -32.97
C THR A 187 -11.47 6.53 -33.70
N VAL A 188 -12.10 5.41 -33.33
CA VAL A 188 -13.42 5.01 -33.84
C VAL A 188 -14.41 5.11 -32.70
N VAL A 189 -15.53 5.81 -32.94
CA VAL A 189 -16.64 5.91 -31.99
C VAL A 189 -17.81 5.06 -32.47
N THR A 190 -18.29 4.17 -31.62
CA THR A 190 -19.50 3.37 -31.86
C THR A 190 -20.52 3.61 -30.76
N VAL A 191 -21.79 3.46 -31.11
CA VAL A 191 -22.92 3.62 -30.19
C VAL A 191 -23.84 2.40 -30.34
N SER A 192 -24.04 1.67 -29.25
CA SER A 192 -25.02 0.59 -29.15
C SER A 192 -26.12 1.00 -28.17
N ALA A 193 -27.38 0.77 -28.53
CA ALA A 193 -28.53 1.11 -27.69
C ALA A 193 -29.62 0.05 -27.77
N ARG A 194 -30.39 -0.12 -26.69
CA ARG A 194 -31.57 -0.98 -26.58
C ARG A 194 -32.64 -0.32 -25.71
N GLY A 195 -33.88 -0.79 -25.85
CA GLY A 195 -35.02 -0.33 -25.06
C GLY A 195 -35.31 1.16 -25.24
N GLU A 196 -35.65 1.87 -24.17
CA GLU A 196 -35.97 3.30 -24.18
C GLU A 196 -34.84 4.17 -24.78
N LEU A 197 -33.57 3.78 -24.60
CA LEU A 197 -32.42 4.55 -25.12
C LEU A 197 -32.15 4.30 -26.62
N SER A 198 -32.91 3.44 -27.29
CA SER A 198 -32.90 3.33 -28.76
C SER A 198 -33.53 4.55 -29.43
N ASP A 199 -34.47 5.22 -28.75
CA ASP A 199 -35.12 6.43 -29.24
C ASP A 199 -34.12 7.60 -29.31
N PRO A 200 -33.96 8.26 -30.47
CA PRO A 200 -33.00 9.35 -30.62
C PRO A 200 -33.23 10.52 -29.66
N VAL A 201 -34.48 10.82 -29.28
CA VAL A 201 -34.79 11.93 -28.37
C VAL A 201 -34.35 11.58 -26.94
N ALA A 202 -34.74 10.41 -26.43
CA ALA A 202 -34.28 9.92 -25.13
C ALA A 202 -32.74 9.80 -25.05
N ARG A 203 -32.09 9.41 -26.15
CA ARG A 203 -30.63 9.29 -26.21
C ARG A 203 -29.90 10.64 -26.24
N ALA A 204 -30.52 11.69 -26.77
CA ALA A 204 -29.87 13.00 -26.93
C ALA A 204 -29.43 13.60 -25.58
N GLU A 205 -30.26 13.44 -24.54
CA GLU A 205 -29.93 13.86 -23.18
C GLU A 205 -28.66 13.16 -22.66
N ILE A 206 -28.60 11.82 -22.80
CA ILE A 206 -27.45 11.02 -22.37
C ILE A 206 -26.18 11.40 -23.15
N MET A 207 -26.30 11.62 -24.46
CA MET A 207 -25.17 12.05 -25.29
C MET A 207 -24.67 13.44 -24.87
N GLY A 208 -25.56 14.35 -24.48
CA GLY A 208 -25.18 15.63 -23.88
C GLY A 208 -24.42 15.47 -22.57
N LEU A 209 -24.89 14.56 -21.69
CA LEU A 209 -24.18 14.24 -20.43
C LEU A 209 -22.81 13.60 -20.68
N ILE A 210 -22.68 12.73 -21.69
CA ILE A 210 -21.40 12.15 -22.09
C ILE A 210 -20.46 13.22 -22.66
N GLY A 211 -20.96 14.11 -23.52
CA GLY A 211 -20.16 15.16 -24.18
C GLY A 211 -19.82 16.39 -23.31
N SER A 212 -20.50 16.61 -22.18
CA SER A 212 -20.39 17.84 -21.38
C SER A 212 -19.09 18.04 -20.59
N GLN A 213 -18.06 17.20 -20.77
CA GLN A 213 -16.70 17.49 -20.29
C GLN A 213 -15.64 17.04 -21.30
N SER A 214 -15.31 17.93 -22.25
CA SER A 214 -14.04 17.90 -22.99
C SER A 214 -13.43 19.31 -23.20
N GLN A 215 -13.98 20.36 -22.58
CA GLN A 215 -13.43 21.72 -22.68
C GLN A 215 -12.64 22.19 -21.44
N ALA A 216 -12.47 21.36 -20.40
CA ALA A 216 -11.73 21.77 -19.19
C ALA A 216 -10.23 21.43 -19.20
N GLN A 217 -9.71 20.75 -20.23
CA GLN A 217 -8.28 20.38 -20.32
C GLN A 217 -7.74 20.42 -21.75
N VAL A 218 -7.85 21.57 -22.43
CA VAL A 218 -6.91 21.94 -23.51
C VAL A 218 -6.71 23.46 -23.47
N THR A 219 -5.72 23.94 -22.72
CA THR A 219 -5.03 25.19 -23.06
C THR A 219 -3.53 24.91 -23.11
N SER A 220 -3.07 24.79 -24.35
CA SER A 220 -1.75 25.03 -24.93
C SER A 220 -0.53 25.19 -24.00
N ALA A 221 0.50 24.42 -24.33
CA ALA A 221 1.91 24.69 -24.01
C ALA A 221 2.30 26.16 -24.26
N PRO A 222 3.26 26.73 -23.51
CA PRO A 222 3.72 28.09 -23.76
C PRO A 222 4.62 28.11 -24.99
N GLU A 223 4.16 28.76 -26.05
CA GLU A 223 5.03 29.25 -27.13
C GLU A 223 5.98 30.31 -26.56
N VAL A 224 7.26 30.18 -26.89
CA VAL A 224 8.29 31.19 -26.64
C VAL A 224 8.13 32.30 -27.68
N PRO A 225 7.93 33.58 -27.29
CA PRO A 225 8.06 34.67 -28.24
C PRO A 225 9.49 35.20 -28.22
N GLU A 226 10.16 35.09 -29.37
CA GLU A 226 11.36 35.88 -29.67
C GLU A 226 11.00 37.37 -29.81
N GLY A 227 11.72 38.22 -29.08
CA GLY A 227 12.19 39.53 -29.52
C GLY A 227 11.17 40.67 -29.69
N ALA A 228 11.15 41.62 -28.75
CA ALA A 228 11.12 43.04 -29.06
C ALA A 228 11.60 43.88 -27.87
N ALA A 229 12.43 44.88 -28.18
CA ALA A 229 13.19 45.70 -27.26
C ALA A 229 12.35 46.74 -26.48
N GLY A 230 12.80 47.02 -25.25
CA GLY A 230 12.94 48.35 -24.67
C GLY A 230 11.69 49.16 -24.33
N SER A 231 11.40 49.30 -23.02
CA SER A 231 11.39 50.62 -22.37
C SER A 231 11.22 50.47 -20.86
N ASP A 232 12.15 51.09 -20.15
CA ASP A 232 12.29 51.25 -18.71
C ASP A 232 11.16 52.14 -18.14
N GLN A 233 10.31 51.64 -17.23
CA GLN A 233 9.63 52.39 -16.15
C GLN A 233 9.01 51.44 -15.09
N PRO A 234 9.13 51.74 -13.79
CA PRO A 234 8.55 50.91 -12.72
C PRO A 234 7.07 51.23 -12.50
N VAL A 235 6.19 50.24 -12.71
CA VAL A 235 4.77 50.35 -12.36
C VAL A 235 4.58 49.89 -10.91
N ALA A 236 4.18 50.83 -10.05
CA ALA A 236 3.81 50.59 -8.67
C ALA A 236 2.54 49.72 -8.58
N VAL A 237 2.66 48.54 -7.96
CA VAL A 237 1.50 47.72 -7.58
C VAL A 237 0.99 48.22 -6.23
N GLN A 238 -0.13 48.95 -6.26
CA GLN A 238 -0.93 49.22 -5.07
C GLN A 238 -1.62 47.92 -4.62
N GLY A 239 -1.02 47.23 -3.65
CA GLY A 239 -1.69 46.17 -2.93
C GLY A 239 -2.74 46.74 -1.97
N GLN A 240 -4.02 46.43 -2.19
CA GLN A 240 -5.04 46.58 -1.16
C GLN A 240 -4.84 45.48 -0.10
N VAL A 241 -4.30 45.86 1.04
CA VAL A 241 -4.23 45.04 2.25
C VAL A 241 -5.59 45.08 2.94
N LEU A 242 -6.30 43.96 2.99
CA LEU A 242 -7.39 43.76 3.95
C LEU A 242 -6.76 43.44 5.32
N ARG A 243 -6.83 44.41 6.24
CA ARG A 243 -6.41 44.29 7.65
C ARG A 243 -7.54 43.73 8.53
N GLY A 244 -7.18 42.82 9.44
CA GLY A 244 -7.92 42.42 10.64
C GLY A 244 -8.27 40.93 10.62
N ALA A 245 -7.78 40.06 11.49
CA ALA A 245 -7.66 40.19 12.93
C ALA A 245 -6.31 39.71 13.49
N ARG A 246 -5.83 40.40 14.53
CA ARG A 246 -4.69 40.02 15.36
C ARG A 246 -5.16 39.04 16.43
N PHE A 247 -4.44 37.94 16.61
CA PHE A 247 -4.51 37.10 17.80
C PHE A 247 -3.29 37.45 18.67
N ASP A 248 -3.51 37.89 19.90
CA ASP A 248 -2.48 38.27 20.86
C ASP A 248 -2.35 37.14 21.92
N PRO A 249 -1.14 36.59 22.19
CA PRO A 249 -0.97 35.50 23.14
C PRO A 249 -0.84 36.03 24.58
N VAL A 250 -1.80 35.70 25.44
CA VAL A 250 -1.73 36.05 26.87
C VAL A 250 -0.71 35.19 27.60
N ARG A 251 0.30 35.87 28.14
CA ARG A 251 1.31 35.38 29.09
C ARG A 251 0.71 35.09 30.47
N ARG A 252 1.30 34.07 31.12
CA ARG A 252 1.21 33.70 32.54
C ARG A 252 1.42 34.89 33.48
N SER A 253 0.60 34.97 34.54
CA SER A 253 0.90 35.74 35.75
C SER A 253 1.03 34.79 36.95
N ARG A 254 2.18 34.86 37.63
CA ARG A 254 2.38 34.40 39.01
C ARG A 254 1.70 35.37 39.97
N SER A 255 1.08 34.88 41.04
CA SER A 255 0.90 35.63 42.29
C SER A 255 1.17 34.72 43.49
N THR A 256 1.89 35.26 44.45
CA THR A 256 2.35 34.67 45.71
C THR A 256 1.51 35.17 46.90
N ALA A 257 1.45 34.34 47.95
CA ALA A 257 1.10 34.62 49.37
C ALA A 257 -0.39 34.92 49.69
N GLY A 258 -0.99 34.43 50.77
CA GLY A 258 -0.55 33.62 51.92
C GLY A 258 -1.72 33.42 52.91
N GLU A 259 -1.49 32.57 53.93
CA GLU A 259 -2.20 32.44 55.23
C GLU A 259 -3.64 31.85 55.16
N ASP A 260 -4.14 30.96 56.02
CA ASP A 260 -3.73 30.42 57.32
C ASP A 260 -4.55 29.12 57.61
N ASP A 261 -4.23 28.47 58.74
CA ASP A 261 -4.97 27.42 59.46
C ASP A 261 -4.65 25.93 59.18
N ALA A 262 -3.68 25.43 59.95
CA ALA A 262 -3.74 24.09 60.56
C ALA A 262 -4.59 24.16 61.85
N PRO A 263 -5.13 23.05 62.38
CA PRO A 263 -4.29 22.27 63.31
C PRO A 263 -4.52 20.74 63.40
N LEU A 264 -3.40 20.07 63.69
CA LEU A 264 -3.14 19.12 64.80
C LEU A 264 -3.60 17.63 64.81
N PHE A 265 -2.62 16.84 65.29
CA PHE A 265 -2.63 15.51 65.94
C PHE A 265 -2.68 14.26 65.02
N VAL A 266 -1.94 13.16 65.23
CA VAL A 266 -0.92 12.72 66.22
C VAL A 266 -0.20 11.50 65.64
N GLU A 267 1.13 11.51 65.79
CA GLU A 267 2.08 10.41 66.07
C GLU A 267 1.55 8.97 66.26
N GLN A 268 2.26 8.00 65.65
CA GLN A 268 2.96 6.97 66.43
C GLN A 268 4.05 6.25 65.62
N GLU A 269 5.29 6.42 66.09
CA GLU A 269 6.45 5.57 65.81
C GLU A 269 6.42 4.28 66.66
N ALA A 270 7.06 3.22 66.16
CA ALA A 270 7.98 2.30 66.86
C ALA A 270 8.37 1.18 65.86
N SER A 271 9.61 1.02 65.36
CA SER A 271 10.93 0.77 65.98
C SER A 271 11.09 -0.62 66.62
N GLY A 272 12.14 -1.34 66.21
CA GLY A 272 12.79 -2.47 66.93
C GLY A 272 12.88 -3.75 66.08
N SER A 273 14.02 -4.08 65.48
CA SER A 273 15.17 -4.85 66.05
C SER A 273 14.81 -6.34 66.25
N GLU A 274 15.60 -7.37 65.97
CA GLU A 274 17.03 -7.53 65.69
C GLU A 274 17.26 -9.04 65.40
N GLN A 275 18.48 -9.36 64.94
CA GLN A 275 19.25 -10.59 65.19
C GLN A 275 19.19 -11.80 64.25
N ALA A 276 20.42 -12.12 63.83
CA ALA A 276 20.95 -13.28 63.14
C ALA A 276 20.86 -14.58 63.95
N LEU A 277 21.04 -15.72 63.28
CA LEU A 277 21.92 -16.81 63.72
C LEU A 277 22.25 -17.74 62.55
N ALA A 278 23.53 -18.10 62.47
CA ALA A 278 24.13 -19.05 61.56
C ALA A 278 23.87 -20.50 61.98
N PHE A 279 23.99 -21.45 61.03
CA PHE A 279 24.54 -22.78 61.31
C PHE A 279 25.18 -23.38 60.05
N GLU A 280 26.44 -23.80 60.21
CA GLU A 280 27.25 -24.56 59.26
C GLU A 280 26.84 -26.04 59.24
N ALA A 281 27.08 -26.72 58.12
CA ALA A 281 27.64 -28.07 58.12
C ALA A 281 28.33 -28.37 56.78
N SER A 282 29.59 -28.79 56.93
CA SER A 282 30.65 -29.09 55.99
C SER A 282 30.53 -30.47 55.31
N ALA A 283 31.18 -30.66 54.15
CA ALA A 283 32.34 -31.57 54.02
C ALA A 283 32.75 -31.88 52.54
N SER A 284 34.05 -31.62 52.27
CA SER A 284 35.04 -32.41 51.50
C SER A 284 34.80 -32.67 49.99
N ALA A 285 35.61 -32.10 49.08
CA ALA A 285 37.01 -32.44 48.73
C ALA A 285 37.14 -33.66 47.79
N ALA A 286 37.63 -33.43 46.57
CA ALA A 286 38.70 -34.20 45.92
C ALA A 286 39.05 -33.61 44.56
N GLU A 287 40.35 -33.33 44.39
CA GLU A 287 41.05 -32.88 43.19
C GLU A 287 41.33 -34.02 42.19
N ALA A 288 41.88 -33.59 41.03
CA ALA A 288 42.82 -34.27 40.13
C ALA A 288 42.24 -34.51 38.72
N GLN A 289 42.59 -33.69 37.72
CA GLN A 289 43.86 -33.63 36.95
C GLN A 289 44.07 -34.76 35.94
N SER A 290 44.65 -34.32 34.82
CA SER A 290 45.32 -35.02 33.71
C SER A 290 44.46 -35.18 32.46
N GLY A 291 44.90 -34.80 31.26
CA GLY A 291 46.21 -34.28 30.84
C GLY A 291 46.51 -34.78 29.44
N ALA A 292 46.99 -33.88 28.57
CA ALA A 292 47.72 -34.13 27.31
C ALA A 292 46.99 -34.97 26.23
N GLY A 293 47.21 -34.83 24.93
CA GLY A 293 48.17 -34.09 24.14
C GLY A 293 48.03 -34.59 22.70
N LEU A 294 48.23 -33.68 21.74
CA LEU A 294 48.56 -33.92 20.32
C LEU A 294 49.68 -34.99 20.17
N PRO A 295 49.84 -35.70 19.04
CA PRO A 295 50.28 -35.07 17.78
C PRO A 295 49.94 -35.76 16.43
N ALA A 296 50.25 -35.03 15.33
CA ALA A 296 50.88 -35.40 14.04
C ALA A 296 50.43 -36.67 13.28
N ALA A 297 50.59 -36.87 11.97
CA ALA A 297 50.85 -36.13 10.73
C ALA A 297 50.92 -37.25 9.63
N GLU A 298 50.93 -36.86 8.34
CA GLU A 298 51.39 -37.66 7.16
C GLU A 298 50.41 -38.74 6.60
N THR A 299 49.70 -38.52 5.47
CA THR A 299 50.06 -38.63 4.01
C THR A 299 50.27 -40.08 3.50
N PRO A 300 50.30 -40.37 2.18
CA PRO A 300 49.51 -39.95 0.99
C PRO A 300 49.16 -41.21 0.13
N THR A 301 49.14 -41.05 -1.21
CA THR A 301 49.02 -42.01 -2.34
C THR A 301 47.61 -42.11 -2.97
N GLU A 302 47.40 -42.10 -4.28
CA GLU A 302 48.25 -42.28 -5.48
C GLU A 302 47.43 -41.70 -6.66
N ALA A 303 48.04 -40.95 -7.59
CA ALA A 303 48.53 -41.42 -8.90
C ALA A 303 47.37 -41.77 -9.87
N GLU A 304 47.36 -41.46 -11.16
CA GLU A 304 48.36 -40.98 -12.13
C GLU A 304 47.54 -40.83 -13.46
N THR A 305 47.63 -39.70 -14.18
CA THR A 305 48.33 -39.54 -15.49
C THR A 305 47.74 -40.40 -16.64
N GLU A 306 47.63 -39.98 -17.89
CA GLU A 306 48.34 -38.94 -18.65
C GLU A 306 47.66 -38.84 -20.05
N ALA A 307 47.56 -37.63 -20.62
CA ALA A 307 48.30 -37.17 -21.82
C ALA A 307 47.75 -37.63 -23.19
N ALA A 308 47.93 -36.91 -24.29
CA ALA A 308 48.36 -35.56 -24.60
C ALA A 308 48.29 -35.42 -26.14
N GLY A 309 48.45 -34.19 -26.64
CA GLY A 309 48.87 -33.91 -28.01
C GLY A 309 48.16 -32.66 -28.56
N SER A 310 48.66 -31.44 -28.31
CA SER A 310 49.78 -30.76 -29.01
C SER A 310 49.33 -30.18 -30.35
N ALA A 311 49.68 -28.97 -30.81
CA ALA A 311 50.32 -27.76 -30.28
C ALA A 311 50.31 -26.74 -31.45
N ALA A 312 50.49 -25.44 -31.15
CA ALA A 312 51.40 -24.47 -31.82
C ALA A 312 50.83 -23.02 -31.80
N VAL A 313 51.37 -22.06 -31.01
CA VAL A 313 52.51 -21.11 -31.31
C VAL A 313 51.96 -19.81 -31.96
N ALA A 314 52.25 -18.55 -31.58
CA ALA A 314 53.19 -17.89 -30.64
C ALA A 314 52.84 -16.39 -30.41
N SER A 315 53.47 -15.81 -29.36
CA SER A 315 54.01 -14.44 -29.17
C SER A 315 53.09 -13.21 -29.29
N SER A 316 53.15 -12.14 -28.48
CA SER A 316 54.10 -11.66 -27.45
C SER A 316 53.51 -10.41 -26.75
N VAL A 317 53.69 -10.33 -25.42
CA VAL A 317 54.06 -9.20 -24.54
C VAL A 317 53.63 -7.76 -24.91
N ASP A 318 52.81 -7.09 -24.08
CA ASP A 318 53.24 -5.98 -23.17
C ASP A 318 52.07 -5.39 -22.33
N GLU A 319 52.41 -4.94 -21.13
CA GLU A 319 51.56 -4.27 -20.12
C GLU A 319 51.30 -2.78 -20.43
N ALA A 320 50.20 -2.29 -19.84
CA ALA A 320 49.98 -0.94 -19.25
C ALA A 320 48.97 0.03 -19.92
N ASP A 321 47.95 0.37 -19.10
CA ASP A 321 47.09 1.56 -19.02
C ASP A 321 46.56 2.26 -20.29
N ASP A 322 45.22 2.27 -20.45
CA ASP A 322 44.50 3.55 -20.67
C ASP A 322 43.02 3.49 -20.25
N THR A 323 42.74 4.42 -19.37
CA THR A 323 41.49 5.02 -18.91
C THR A 323 40.64 5.66 -20.03
N GLY A 324 39.35 5.31 -20.21
CA GLY A 324 38.42 6.13 -21.00
C GLY A 324 37.05 5.49 -21.30
N PRO A 325 35.94 6.26 -21.37
CA PRO A 325 34.65 5.81 -20.84
C PRO A 325 33.71 5.22 -21.89
N VAL A 326 33.10 4.08 -21.55
CA VAL A 326 31.79 3.71 -22.11
C VAL A 326 30.75 4.01 -21.04
N THR A 327 30.09 5.15 -21.20
CA THR A 327 29.00 5.61 -20.33
C THR A 327 27.77 4.71 -20.50
N THR A 328 27.71 3.62 -19.74
CA THR A 328 26.44 3.00 -19.38
C THR A 328 25.75 3.94 -18.40
N ASN A 329 24.85 4.80 -18.90
CA ASN A 329 23.99 5.63 -18.06
C ASN A 329 22.85 4.77 -17.45
N THR A 330 23.22 3.68 -16.78
CA THR A 330 22.47 3.15 -15.66
C THR A 330 23.08 3.81 -14.44
N ARG A 331 22.41 4.82 -13.88
CA ARG A 331 22.77 5.27 -12.54
C ARG A 331 22.81 4.02 -11.65
N PRO A 332 23.96 3.66 -11.05
CA PRO A 332 23.96 2.63 -10.03
C PRO A 332 22.96 3.07 -8.97
N PHE A 333 22.13 2.11 -8.56
CA PHE A 333 21.24 2.24 -7.43
C PHE A 333 22.02 2.86 -6.27
N ALA A 334 21.76 4.14 -5.97
CA ALA A 334 22.34 4.78 -4.80
C ALA A 334 21.58 4.24 -3.60
N LEU A 335 22.00 3.06 -3.15
CA LEU A 335 21.60 2.51 -1.87
C LEU A 335 21.88 3.56 -0.80
N PRO A 336 20.94 3.85 0.12
CA PRO A 336 21.29 4.50 1.36
C PRO A 336 22.47 3.72 1.95
N GLN A 337 23.58 4.40 2.23
CA GLN A 337 24.68 3.77 2.95
C GLN A 337 24.10 3.14 4.21
N ARG A 338 24.50 1.90 4.53
CA ARG A 338 24.16 1.24 5.80
C ARG A 338 24.53 2.19 6.92
N PHE A 339 23.56 2.94 7.43
CA PHE A 339 23.80 3.82 8.55
C PHE A 339 23.78 2.94 9.78
N THR A 340 24.96 2.49 10.20
CA THR A 340 25.21 1.81 11.48
C THR A 340 24.73 2.62 12.69
N ASN A 341 24.37 3.91 12.51
CA ASN A 341 23.74 4.75 13.52
C ASN A 341 22.19 4.65 13.58
N LEU A 342 21.54 3.79 12.78
CA LEU A 342 20.08 3.59 12.80
C LEU A 342 19.62 2.46 13.72
N LEU A 343 20.56 1.67 14.25
CA LEU A 343 20.26 0.55 15.16
C LEU A 343 19.84 1.02 16.57
N GLN A 344 20.08 2.29 16.90
CA GLN A 344 19.44 2.94 18.03
C GLN A 344 18.28 3.79 17.50
N PRO A 345 17.06 3.65 18.01
CA PRO A 345 15.97 4.55 17.69
C PRO A 345 16.20 5.91 18.37
N ALA A 346 17.35 6.54 18.17
CA ALA A 346 17.57 7.92 18.56
C ALA A 346 16.61 8.83 17.78
N ILE A 347 16.13 9.90 18.43
CA ILE A 347 15.26 10.90 17.78
C ILE A 347 16.02 11.51 16.60
N PRO A 348 15.59 11.29 15.35
CA PRO A 348 16.32 11.75 14.18
C PRO A 348 16.13 13.26 13.95
N LYS A 349 17.07 13.91 13.24
CA LYS A 349 16.94 15.33 12.84
C LYS A 349 15.69 15.61 11.99
N ARG A 350 15.23 14.60 11.24
CA ARG A 350 13.92 14.56 10.56
C ARG A 350 13.23 13.24 10.91
N PRO A 351 11.90 13.21 11.19
CA PRO A 351 11.19 11.96 11.45
C PRO A 351 11.41 10.91 10.35
N ARG A 352 11.49 9.64 10.74
CA ARG A 352 11.60 8.50 9.81
C ARG A 352 10.29 8.26 9.08
N ILE A 353 10.37 7.79 7.84
CA ILE A 353 9.22 7.34 7.07
C ILE A 353 9.25 5.82 6.93
N LEU A 354 8.26 5.15 7.54
CA LEU A 354 7.99 3.73 7.36
C LEU A 354 6.99 3.57 6.22
N GLY A 355 7.46 3.07 5.08
CA GLY A 355 6.63 2.77 3.91
C GLY A 355 5.88 1.45 4.07
N ILE A 356 4.55 1.49 4.04
CA ILE A 356 3.70 0.30 4.23
C ILE A 356 3.74 -0.59 2.98
N LEU A 357 4.18 -1.84 3.14
CA LEU A 357 4.15 -2.89 2.14
C LEU A 357 3.27 -4.07 2.63
N ASN A 358 1.97 -3.95 2.39
CA ASN A 358 1.03 -5.03 2.75
C ASN A 358 0.97 -6.08 1.63
N ILE A 359 1.30 -7.32 1.98
CA ILE A 359 1.26 -8.49 1.13
C ILE A 359 -0.02 -9.29 1.43
N THR A 360 -1.16 -8.62 1.28
CA THR A 360 -2.48 -9.24 1.45
C THR A 360 -3.23 -9.31 0.12
N PRO A 361 -4.20 -10.23 -0.02
CA PRO A 361 -5.04 -10.30 -1.21
C PRO A 361 -5.69 -8.96 -1.60
N ASP A 362 -6.12 -8.20 -0.60
CA ASP A 362 -6.88 -6.96 -0.79
C ASP A 362 -6.00 -5.71 -0.98
N SER A 363 -4.76 -5.71 -0.48
CA SER A 363 -3.86 -4.52 -0.51
C SER A 363 -3.26 -4.23 -1.88
N PHE A 364 -3.60 -5.07 -2.83
CA PHE A 364 -3.00 -5.16 -4.14
C PHE A 364 -4.07 -5.13 -5.24
N SER A 365 -5.25 -4.63 -4.90
CA SER A 365 -6.45 -4.60 -5.73
C SER A 365 -6.46 -3.51 -6.82
N ASP A 366 -5.33 -2.87 -7.12
CA ASP A 366 -5.12 -2.03 -8.33
C ASP A 366 -5.11 -2.87 -9.64
N GLY A 367 -6.05 -3.80 -9.79
CA GLY A 367 -6.23 -4.64 -10.99
C GLY A 367 -5.56 -6.02 -10.96
N GLY A 368 -5.05 -6.48 -9.81
CA GLY A 368 -4.50 -7.84 -9.67
C GLY A 368 -5.60 -8.91 -9.60
N ARG A 369 -5.43 -10.01 -10.34
CA ARG A 369 -6.34 -11.17 -10.26
C ARG A 369 -6.11 -11.93 -8.95
N PHE A 370 -7.16 -12.57 -8.44
CA PHE A 370 -7.08 -13.51 -7.31
C PHE A 370 -5.99 -14.60 -7.51
N GLU A 371 -5.59 -14.88 -8.75
CA GLU A 371 -4.56 -15.85 -9.15
C GLU A 371 -3.10 -15.40 -8.83
N ASP A 372 -2.83 -14.10 -8.70
CA ASP A 372 -1.46 -13.57 -8.46
C ASP A 372 -0.92 -13.88 -7.05
N LEU A 373 -1.78 -14.38 -6.16
CA LEU A 373 -1.44 -14.69 -4.77
C LEU A 373 -0.98 -16.14 -4.58
N PHE A 374 -1.28 -17.04 -5.52
CA PHE A 374 -0.94 -18.47 -5.39
C PHE A 374 0.45 -18.81 -5.91
N SER A 375 1.00 -18.01 -6.84
CA SER A 375 2.41 -18.15 -7.24
C SER A 375 3.30 -17.28 -6.35
N GLU A 376 3.99 -17.92 -5.41
CA GLU A 376 4.96 -17.29 -4.50
C GLU A 376 5.91 -16.32 -5.25
N LYS A 377 6.49 -16.76 -6.38
CA LYS A 377 7.41 -15.94 -7.18
C LYS A 377 6.77 -14.66 -7.73
N ARG A 378 5.51 -14.70 -8.17
CA ARG A 378 4.81 -13.51 -8.71
C ARG A 378 4.46 -12.53 -7.61
N ARG A 379 3.95 -13.03 -6.49
CA ARG A 379 3.67 -12.24 -5.29
C ARG A 379 4.92 -11.51 -4.80
N THR A 380 6.03 -12.23 -4.63
CA THR A 380 7.32 -11.65 -4.23
C THR A 380 7.79 -10.60 -5.22
N LYS A 381 7.82 -10.90 -6.53
CA LYS A 381 8.25 -9.94 -7.56
C LYS A 381 7.42 -8.65 -7.54
N ARG A 382 6.11 -8.73 -7.29
CA ARG A 382 5.23 -7.56 -7.23
C ARG A 382 5.43 -6.76 -5.94
N ALA A 383 5.58 -7.43 -4.81
CA ALA A 383 5.95 -6.79 -3.56
C ALA A 383 7.30 -6.07 -3.68
N MET A 384 8.29 -6.67 -4.32
CA MET A 384 9.60 -6.05 -4.58
C MET A 384 9.53 -4.84 -5.49
N ARG A 385 8.66 -4.84 -6.51
CA ARG A 385 8.42 -3.65 -7.34
C ARG A 385 7.86 -2.51 -6.50
N ARG A 386 6.83 -2.79 -5.69
CA ARG A 386 6.23 -1.78 -4.81
C ARG A 386 7.21 -1.29 -3.75
N ALA A 387 8.03 -2.17 -3.18
CA ALA A 387 9.07 -1.80 -2.24
C ALA A 387 10.09 -0.83 -2.88
N ARG A 388 10.51 -1.09 -4.13
CA ARG A 388 11.38 -0.18 -4.87
C ARG A 388 10.72 1.19 -5.06
N GLU A 389 9.45 1.25 -5.43
CA GLU A 389 8.71 2.51 -5.53
C GLU A 389 8.69 3.27 -4.19
N LEU A 390 8.44 2.58 -3.07
CA LEU A 390 8.44 3.19 -1.73
C LEU A 390 9.82 3.75 -1.37
N VAL A 391 10.90 3.02 -1.66
CA VAL A 391 12.28 3.48 -1.45
C VAL A 391 12.58 4.69 -2.33
N ASP A 392 12.23 4.65 -3.62
CA ASP A 392 12.45 5.75 -4.57
C ASP A 392 11.67 7.02 -4.17
N GLN A 393 10.51 6.87 -3.50
CA GLN A 393 9.74 7.97 -2.93
C GLN A 393 10.35 8.56 -1.65
N GLY A 394 11.33 7.88 -1.03
CA GLY A 394 12.06 8.33 0.15
C GLY A 394 11.70 7.63 1.45
N ALA A 395 11.22 6.38 1.41
CA ALA A 395 11.02 5.59 2.63
C ALA A 395 12.37 5.28 3.29
N ASP A 396 12.47 5.50 4.60
CA ASP A 396 13.67 5.15 5.38
C ASP A 396 13.65 3.66 5.78
N ILE A 397 12.45 3.11 6.02
CA ILE A 397 12.21 1.72 6.43
C ILE A 397 11.02 1.19 5.63
N ILE A 398 11.08 -0.07 5.19
CA ILE A 398 9.93 -0.76 4.57
C ILE A 398 9.29 -1.68 5.61
N ASP A 399 8.02 -1.45 5.90
CA ASP A 399 7.25 -2.22 6.87
C ASP A 399 6.39 -3.26 6.14
N VAL A 400 6.76 -4.53 6.27
CA VAL A 400 6.23 -5.66 5.52
C VAL A 400 5.20 -6.40 6.37
N GLY A 401 3.95 -6.41 5.94
CA GLY A 401 2.85 -7.11 6.65
C GLY A 401 2.16 -8.15 5.78
N GLY A 402 1.91 -9.34 6.31
CA GLY A 402 1.24 -10.44 5.60
C GLY A 402 -0.25 -10.58 5.93
N GLU A 403 -0.71 -9.88 6.96
CA GLU A 403 -2.08 -9.90 7.47
C GLU A 403 -2.70 -8.49 7.42
N SER A 404 -4.00 -8.41 7.12
CA SER A 404 -4.74 -7.15 7.23
C SER A 404 -5.13 -6.93 8.68
N THR A 405 -4.60 -5.89 9.32
CA THR A 405 -5.00 -5.50 10.69
C THR A 405 -6.21 -4.56 10.70
N ARG A 406 -6.96 -4.46 9.58
CA ARG A 406 -8.16 -3.63 9.47
C ARG A 406 -9.30 -4.17 10.36
N PRO A 407 -10.19 -3.30 10.88
CA PRO A 407 -11.36 -3.74 11.65
C PRO A 407 -12.20 -4.76 10.88
N GLY A 408 -12.53 -5.88 11.53
CA GLY A 408 -13.29 -6.99 10.92
C GLY A 408 -12.48 -7.97 10.06
N ALA A 409 -11.17 -7.78 9.88
CA ALA A 409 -10.33 -8.74 9.16
C ALA A 409 -10.18 -10.05 9.95
N VAL A 410 -10.31 -11.18 9.24
CA VAL A 410 -10.08 -12.52 9.78
C VAL A 410 -8.59 -12.81 9.79
N ARG A 411 -8.12 -13.37 10.91
CA ARG A 411 -6.72 -13.75 11.10
C ARG A 411 -6.30 -14.84 10.12
N VAL A 412 -5.09 -14.70 9.58
CA VAL A 412 -4.50 -15.66 8.64
C VAL A 412 -3.65 -16.65 9.46
N PRO A 413 -3.62 -17.95 9.13
CA PRO A 413 -2.71 -18.89 9.80
C PRO A 413 -1.25 -18.43 9.73
N GLN A 414 -0.48 -18.70 10.79
CA GLN A 414 0.90 -18.23 10.93
C GLN A 414 1.80 -18.66 9.75
N GLU A 415 1.63 -19.89 9.28
CA GLU A 415 2.39 -20.45 8.16
C GLU A 415 2.09 -19.74 6.84
N GLU A 416 0.84 -19.31 6.65
CA GLU A 416 0.41 -18.59 5.45
C GLU A 416 0.92 -17.14 5.47
N GLU A 417 0.90 -16.48 6.63
CA GLU A 417 1.54 -15.16 6.78
C GLU A 417 3.04 -15.25 6.50
N ALA A 418 3.74 -16.22 7.11
CA ALA A 418 5.16 -16.44 6.90
C ALA A 418 5.50 -16.68 5.42
N ALA A 419 4.71 -17.51 4.72
CA ALA A 419 4.88 -17.75 3.30
C ALA A 419 4.69 -16.49 2.43
N ARG A 420 3.90 -15.51 2.90
CA ARG A 420 3.71 -14.23 2.20
C ARG A 420 4.88 -13.28 2.41
N VAL A 421 5.38 -13.16 3.65
CA VAL A 421 6.33 -12.09 4.03
C VAL A 421 7.79 -12.50 3.93
N LEU A 422 8.16 -13.72 4.33
CA LEU A 422 9.57 -14.11 4.48
C LEU A 422 10.38 -14.04 3.17
N PRO A 423 9.85 -14.44 1.99
CA PRO A 423 10.57 -14.29 0.73
C PRO A 423 10.90 -12.83 0.41
N VAL A 424 9.98 -11.90 0.71
CA VAL A 424 10.14 -10.47 0.45
C VAL A 424 11.13 -9.85 1.44
N VAL A 425 11.05 -10.20 2.72
CA VAL A 425 12.02 -9.78 3.74
C VAL A 425 13.43 -10.17 3.33
N LYS A 426 13.64 -11.44 2.93
CA LYS A 426 14.95 -11.94 2.49
C LYS A 426 15.52 -11.14 1.32
N GLU A 427 14.71 -10.86 0.30
CA GLU A 427 15.16 -10.11 -0.88
C GLU A 427 15.46 -8.65 -0.55
N LEU A 428 14.64 -7.98 0.28
CA LEU A 428 14.87 -6.59 0.70
C LEU A 428 16.12 -6.45 1.57
N ALA A 429 16.31 -7.35 2.54
CA ALA A 429 17.48 -7.36 3.41
C ALA A 429 18.78 -7.61 2.61
N ALA A 430 18.74 -8.52 1.62
CA ALA A 430 19.86 -8.75 0.71
C ALA A 430 20.23 -7.51 -0.13
N LEU A 431 19.25 -6.64 -0.41
CA LEU A 431 19.48 -5.34 -1.05
C LEU A 431 19.91 -4.25 -0.06
N GLY A 432 20.03 -4.54 1.25
CA GLY A 432 20.42 -3.57 2.26
C GLY A 432 19.33 -2.54 2.59
N VAL A 433 18.07 -2.83 2.26
CA VAL A 433 16.92 -2.03 2.69
C VAL A 433 16.63 -2.34 4.16
N LEU A 434 16.39 -1.32 4.99
CA LEU A 434 15.92 -1.53 6.36
C LEU A 434 14.50 -2.07 6.34
N VAL A 435 14.31 -3.23 6.97
CA VAL A 435 13.02 -3.93 6.99
C VAL A 435 12.45 -3.98 8.40
N SER A 436 11.20 -3.57 8.52
CA SER A 436 10.32 -3.86 9.66
C SER A 436 9.36 -4.98 9.29
N ILE A 437 9.17 -5.96 10.16
CA ILE A 437 8.16 -7.01 10.00
C ILE A 437 6.92 -6.65 10.84
N ASP A 438 5.77 -6.41 10.18
CA ASP A 438 4.47 -6.18 10.81
C ASP A 438 3.77 -7.53 11.03
N THR A 439 3.90 -8.08 12.24
CA THR A 439 3.41 -9.41 12.62
C THR A 439 3.02 -9.47 14.09
N MET A 440 1.97 -10.23 14.39
CA MET A 440 1.56 -10.58 15.75
C MET A 440 2.07 -11.97 16.18
N TYR A 441 2.72 -12.74 15.29
CA TYR A 441 3.26 -14.06 15.61
C TYR A 441 4.76 -14.01 15.89
N ALA A 442 5.15 -14.51 17.07
CA ALA A 442 6.54 -14.56 17.50
C ALA A 442 7.40 -15.41 16.55
N LYS A 443 6.85 -16.53 16.06
CA LYS A 443 7.53 -17.41 15.09
C LYS A 443 7.83 -16.72 13.76
N THR A 444 6.90 -15.92 13.25
CA THR A 444 7.11 -15.15 12.01
C THR A 444 8.14 -14.05 12.24
N ALA A 445 8.10 -13.37 13.39
CA ALA A 445 9.09 -12.37 13.77
C ALA A 445 10.51 -12.98 13.84
N ALA A 446 10.69 -14.08 14.57
CA ALA A 446 11.98 -14.78 14.68
C ALA A 446 12.54 -15.20 13.30
N ALA A 447 11.68 -15.76 12.43
CA ALA A 447 12.07 -16.14 11.09
C ALA A 447 12.45 -14.94 10.20
N ALA A 448 11.73 -13.82 10.31
CA ALA A 448 12.04 -12.61 9.56
C ALA A 448 13.37 -11.98 10.02
N LEU A 449 13.63 -11.94 11.32
CA LEU A 449 14.89 -11.47 11.90
C LEU A 449 16.08 -12.33 11.42
N ALA A 450 15.91 -13.66 11.39
CA ALA A 450 16.93 -14.57 10.85
C ALA A 450 17.22 -14.34 9.34
N LEU A 451 16.29 -13.73 8.61
CA LEU A 451 16.44 -13.36 7.19
C LEU A 451 16.94 -11.92 6.99
N GLY A 452 17.17 -11.17 8.06
CA GLY A 452 17.71 -9.82 8.03
C GLY A 452 16.69 -8.69 8.17
N ALA A 453 15.47 -8.96 8.65
CA ALA A 453 14.66 -7.89 9.22
C ALA A 453 15.37 -7.30 10.44
N GLU A 454 15.19 -5.99 10.67
CA GLU A 454 15.86 -5.26 11.76
C GLU A 454 14.86 -4.76 12.80
N TYR A 455 13.61 -4.49 12.41
CA TYR A 455 12.55 -4.06 13.32
C TYR A 455 11.45 -5.13 13.42
N VAL A 456 10.90 -5.32 14.60
CA VAL A 456 9.64 -6.05 14.80
C VAL A 456 8.55 -5.03 15.13
N ASN A 457 7.47 -5.03 14.35
CA ASN A 457 6.30 -4.21 14.57
C ASN A 457 5.12 -5.10 14.96
N ASP A 458 4.72 -5.02 16.22
CA ASP A 458 3.59 -5.77 16.74
C ASP A 458 2.49 -4.80 17.19
N VAL A 459 1.41 -4.75 16.39
CA VAL A 459 0.24 -3.94 16.67
C VAL A 459 -0.47 -4.29 17.99
N SER A 460 -0.18 -5.45 18.58
CA SER A 460 -0.70 -5.90 19.88
C SER A 460 0.22 -5.59 21.06
N GLY A 461 1.46 -5.14 20.79
CA GLY A 461 2.47 -4.88 21.83
C GLY A 461 2.85 -6.12 22.65
N GLY A 462 2.89 -7.30 22.02
CA GLY A 462 3.20 -8.58 22.65
C GLY A 462 2.01 -9.28 23.32
N LEU A 463 0.79 -8.73 23.22
CA LEU A 463 -0.39 -9.32 23.85
C LEU A 463 -1.02 -10.46 23.03
N ALA A 464 -0.77 -10.51 21.73
CA ALA A 464 -1.34 -11.52 20.85
C ALA A 464 -0.62 -12.88 20.90
N ASP A 465 0.68 -12.87 21.19
CA ASP A 465 1.54 -14.06 21.30
C ASP A 465 2.49 -13.87 22.50
N PRO A 466 2.38 -14.68 23.56
CA PRO A 466 3.17 -14.51 24.77
C PRO A 466 4.68 -14.69 24.55
N ALA A 467 5.10 -15.34 23.46
CA ALA A 467 6.51 -15.52 23.12
C ALA A 467 7.14 -14.30 22.40
N MET A 468 6.34 -13.30 22.01
CA MET A 468 6.83 -12.17 21.21
C MET A 468 7.91 -11.37 21.94
N LEU A 469 7.68 -11.04 23.22
CA LEU A 469 8.61 -10.22 24.00
C LEU A 469 9.96 -10.94 24.19
N GLU A 470 9.93 -12.26 24.42
CA GLU A 470 11.15 -13.08 24.55
C GLU A 470 11.97 -13.05 23.25
N VAL A 471 11.33 -13.31 22.09
CA VAL A 471 12.00 -13.27 20.77
C VAL A 471 12.67 -11.92 20.50
N VAL A 472 12.00 -10.83 20.86
CA VAL A 472 12.51 -9.47 20.64
C VAL A 472 13.64 -9.12 21.62
N ALA A 473 13.53 -9.53 22.89
CA ALA A 473 14.58 -9.36 23.88
C ALA A 473 15.86 -10.11 23.47
N GLU A 474 15.74 -11.37 23.06
CA GLU A 474 16.88 -12.20 22.65
C GLU A 474 17.58 -11.67 21.40
N SER A 475 16.79 -11.24 20.41
CA SER A 475 17.33 -10.71 19.15
C SER A 475 17.91 -9.31 19.27
N ARG A 476 17.66 -8.59 20.38
CA ARG A 476 18.04 -7.18 20.59
C ARG A 476 17.58 -6.23 19.50
N SER A 477 16.56 -6.64 18.74
CA SER A 477 16.03 -5.85 17.63
C SER A 477 15.11 -4.76 18.17
N PRO A 478 15.07 -3.57 17.55
CA PRO A 478 14.06 -2.56 17.86
C PRO A 478 12.63 -3.10 17.74
N PHE A 479 11.79 -2.72 18.71
CA PHE A 479 10.41 -3.16 18.86
C PHE A 479 9.45 -2.00 18.77
N ILE A 480 8.62 -1.98 17.73
CA ILE A 480 7.49 -1.07 17.62
C ILE A 480 6.33 -1.70 18.40
N LEU A 481 6.12 -1.18 19.59
CA LEU A 481 5.12 -1.58 20.56
C LEU A 481 3.91 -0.65 20.45
N SER A 482 2.80 -1.18 19.93
CA SER A 482 1.57 -0.41 19.79
C SER A 482 0.60 -0.61 20.94
N HIS A 483 -0.12 0.45 21.33
CA HIS A 483 -1.30 0.31 22.19
C HIS A 483 -2.39 -0.47 21.45
N TRP A 484 -3.03 -1.41 22.16
CA TRP A 484 -4.04 -2.29 21.61
C TRP A 484 -5.04 -2.79 22.66
N ARG A 485 -6.34 -2.81 22.30
CA ARG A 485 -7.39 -3.48 23.07
C ARG A 485 -8.12 -4.48 22.18
N GLY A 486 -7.72 -5.74 22.28
CA GLY A 486 -8.40 -6.89 21.66
C GLY A 486 -8.34 -6.97 20.13
N HIS A 487 -8.63 -8.17 19.61
CA HIS A 487 -8.51 -8.47 18.17
C HIS A 487 -9.48 -7.67 17.29
N SER A 488 -9.14 -7.56 16.00
CA SER A 488 -9.86 -6.77 14.99
C SER A 488 -11.35 -7.02 14.86
N VAL A 489 -11.79 -8.23 15.22
CA VAL A 489 -13.21 -8.61 15.25
C VAL A 489 -13.98 -7.91 16.37
N ARG A 490 -13.36 -7.66 17.53
CA ARG A 490 -14.00 -7.08 18.72
C ARG A 490 -13.44 -5.71 19.14
N MET A 491 -12.36 -5.23 18.52
CA MET A 491 -11.65 -4.03 18.97
C MET A 491 -12.56 -2.79 19.08
N ASN A 492 -13.56 -2.65 18.21
CA ASN A 492 -14.46 -1.49 18.25
C ASN A 492 -15.42 -1.51 19.44
N GLU A 493 -15.74 -2.70 19.98
CA GLU A 493 -16.56 -2.86 21.20
C GLU A 493 -15.78 -2.42 22.44
N LEU A 494 -14.45 -2.47 22.39
CA LEU A 494 -13.54 -2.11 23.47
C LEU A 494 -13.09 -0.63 23.41
N ALA A 495 -13.59 0.11 22.41
CA ALA A 495 -13.35 1.55 22.23
C ALA A 495 -14.30 2.37 23.13
N ASP A 496 -14.14 2.17 24.43
CA ASP A 496 -14.84 2.91 25.48
C ASP A 496 -13.80 3.51 26.43
N TYR A 497 -13.74 4.84 26.41
CA TYR A 497 -12.79 5.66 27.17
C TYR A 497 -13.55 6.85 27.73
N ARG A 498 -13.24 7.22 28.98
CA ARG A 498 -13.72 8.47 29.59
C ARG A 498 -12.78 9.62 29.29
N ASP A 499 -11.47 9.36 29.39
CA ASP A 499 -10.42 10.25 28.94
C ASP A 499 -9.48 9.46 28.01
N PRO A 500 -9.75 9.46 26.69
CA PRO A 500 -9.01 8.63 25.76
C PRO A 500 -7.51 8.86 25.83
N ALA A 501 -7.05 10.11 25.84
CA ALA A 501 -5.62 10.41 25.80
C ALA A 501 -4.92 9.92 27.07
N ALA A 502 -5.47 10.21 28.25
CA ALA A 502 -4.87 9.81 29.53
C ALA A 502 -4.88 8.28 29.72
N GLU A 503 -6.00 7.63 29.38
CA GLU A 503 -6.12 6.17 29.52
C GLU A 503 -5.19 5.42 28.54
N ILE A 504 -5.14 5.85 27.27
CA ILE A 504 -4.26 5.26 26.25
C ILE A 504 -2.79 5.46 26.62
N LEU A 505 -2.42 6.64 27.13
CA LEU A 505 -1.07 6.93 27.62
C LEU A 505 -0.68 5.99 28.76
N ALA A 506 -1.56 5.80 29.75
CA ALA A 506 -1.32 4.91 30.89
C ALA A 506 -1.21 3.44 30.45
N GLU A 507 -2.08 2.99 29.54
CA GLU A 507 -2.03 1.62 29.02
C GLU A 507 -0.77 1.35 28.18
N LEU A 508 -0.34 2.33 27.39
CA LEU A 508 0.90 2.25 26.61
C LEU A 508 2.14 2.23 27.51
N ALA A 509 2.17 3.04 28.57
CA ALA A 509 3.21 3.00 29.59
C ALA A 509 3.26 1.64 30.30
N GLY A 510 2.10 1.09 30.66
CA GLY A 510 2.03 -0.26 31.24
C GLY A 510 2.46 -1.37 30.28
N ALA A 511 2.25 -1.20 28.97
CA ALA A 511 2.74 -2.13 27.96
C ALA A 511 4.27 -2.06 27.79
N ARG A 512 4.86 -0.85 27.80
CA ARG A 512 6.31 -0.65 27.91
C ARG A 512 6.87 -1.35 29.14
N ASP A 513 6.26 -1.15 30.32
CA ASP A 513 6.77 -1.74 31.57
C ASP A 513 6.80 -3.28 31.52
N ARG A 514 5.79 -3.90 30.90
CA ARG A 514 5.80 -5.35 30.65
C ARG A 514 6.92 -5.78 29.71
N ALA A 515 7.20 -5.02 28.67
CA ALA A 515 8.29 -5.31 27.73
C ALA A 515 9.66 -5.21 28.42
N VAL A 516 9.90 -4.15 29.21
CA VAL A 516 11.14 -4.01 29.99
C VAL A 516 11.28 -5.13 31.03
N ALA A 517 10.19 -5.47 31.73
CA ALA A 517 10.18 -6.59 32.67
C ALA A 517 10.45 -7.96 32.01
N ALA A 518 10.11 -8.11 30.73
CA ALA A 518 10.42 -9.28 29.92
C ALA A 518 11.87 -9.31 29.40
N GLY A 519 12.67 -8.27 29.69
CA GLY A 519 14.10 -8.22 29.39
C GLY A 519 14.48 -7.38 28.17
N LEU A 520 13.54 -6.62 27.57
CA LEU A 520 13.89 -5.65 26.53
C LEU A 520 14.62 -4.45 27.16
N ASP A 521 15.68 -4.01 26.51
CA ASP A 521 16.30 -2.73 26.84
C ASP A 521 15.38 -1.58 26.41
N GLU A 522 15.29 -0.51 27.21
CA GLU A 522 14.44 0.65 26.91
C GLU A 522 14.79 1.29 25.56
N SER A 523 16.06 1.23 25.15
CA SER A 523 16.53 1.72 23.85
C SER A 523 16.06 0.88 22.68
N GLN A 524 15.51 -0.32 22.88
CA GLN A 524 14.89 -1.10 21.81
C GLN A 524 13.46 -0.61 21.51
N ILE A 525 12.81 0.09 22.43
CA ILE A 525 11.36 0.30 22.36
C ILE A 525 11.03 1.57 21.57
N VAL A 526 10.19 1.41 20.55
CA VAL A 526 9.46 2.48 19.86
C VAL A 526 7.99 2.34 20.23
N LEU A 527 7.37 3.39 20.76
CA LEU A 527 5.96 3.38 21.13
C LEU A 527 5.07 3.83 19.97
N ASP A 528 3.90 3.23 19.82
CA ASP A 528 2.83 3.68 18.91
C ASP A 528 1.51 3.80 19.70
N PRO A 529 0.82 4.95 19.69
CA PRO A 529 -0.46 5.10 20.39
C PRO A 529 -1.61 4.30 19.74
N GLY A 530 -1.37 3.63 18.60
CA GLY A 530 -2.27 2.69 17.96
C GLY A 530 -3.47 3.38 17.33
N LEU A 531 -3.25 4.41 16.49
CA LEU A 531 -4.35 5.13 15.85
C LEU A 531 -5.24 4.19 15.01
N GLY A 532 -6.55 4.29 15.22
CA GLY A 532 -7.58 3.46 14.60
C GLY A 532 -7.68 2.02 15.12
N PHE A 533 -6.95 1.67 16.19
CA PHE A 533 -7.06 0.39 16.89
C PHE A 533 -7.79 0.56 18.21
N ALA A 534 -8.99 -0.02 18.30
CA ALA A 534 -9.90 0.09 19.44
C ALA A 534 -10.19 1.54 19.85
N LYS A 535 -10.35 2.45 18.89
CA LYS A 535 -10.57 3.89 19.13
C LYS A 535 -11.67 4.42 18.21
N ARG A 536 -12.61 5.18 18.76
CA ARG A 536 -13.59 5.96 18.00
C ARG A 536 -12.90 7.16 17.35
N ARG A 537 -13.61 7.84 16.46
CA ARG A 537 -13.07 9.01 15.75
C ARG A 537 -12.48 10.04 16.71
N ASP A 538 -13.26 10.44 17.71
CA ASP A 538 -12.88 11.53 18.61
C ASP A 538 -11.73 11.10 19.54
N ASP A 539 -11.63 9.82 19.90
CA ASP A 539 -10.51 9.25 20.66
C ASP A 539 -9.18 9.41 19.90
N ASN A 540 -9.18 9.19 18.58
CA ASN A 540 -7.98 9.37 17.76
C ASN A 540 -7.52 10.84 17.74
N TRP A 541 -8.47 11.78 17.67
CA TRP A 541 -8.16 13.22 17.73
C TRP A 541 -7.70 13.65 19.13
N ALA A 542 -8.26 13.07 20.19
CA ALA A 542 -7.81 13.30 21.56
C ALA A 542 -6.35 12.88 21.75
N VAL A 543 -5.96 11.71 21.23
CA VAL A 543 -4.56 11.24 21.22
C VAL A 543 -3.66 12.19 20.45
N LEU A 544 -4.04 12.57 19.22
CA LEU A 544 -3.25 13.49 18.39
C LEU A 544 -3.08 14.88 19.01
N ARG A 545 -4.09 15.36 19.74
CA ARG A 545 -4.02 16.64 20.47
C ARG A 545 -2.99 16.60 21.60
N GLU A 546 -2.88 15.48 22.30
CA GLU A 546 -1.99 15.31 23.46
C GLU A 546 -0.67 14.63 23.11
N LEU A 547 -0.26 14.63 21.84
CA LEU A 547 0.90 13.88 21.35
C LEU A 547 2.21 14.21 22.09
N GLU A 548 2.37 15.44 22.57
CA GLU A 548 3.52 15.85 23.39
C GLU A 548 3.63 15.06 24.70
N GLN A 549 2.51 14.65 25.29
CA GLN A 549 2.50 13.81 26.50
C GLN A 549 3.01 12.39 26.20
N PHE A 550 2.71 11.86 25.02
CA PHE A 550 3.22 10.56 24.57
C PHE A 550 4.73 10.61 24.29
N VAL A 551 5.22 11.70 23.69
CA VAL A 551 6.65 11.93 23.50
C VAL A 551 7.37 12.09 24.86
N ALA A 552 6.70 12.71 25.84
CA ALA A 552 7.23 12.88 27.20
C ALA A 552 7.43 11.56 27.97
N LEU A 553 6.96 10.41 27.46
CA LEU A 553 7.32 9.09 28.01
C LEU A 553 8.80 8.74 27.85
N GLY A 554 9.57 9.52 27.06
CA GLY A 554 11.00 9.34 26.89
C GLY A 554 11.39 8.30 25.84
N HIS A 555 10.42 7.66 25.20
CA HIS A 555 10.66 6.72 24.10
C HIS A 555 10.40 7.36 22.73
N PRO A 556 11.09 6.88 21.69
CA PRO A 556 10.75 7.14 20.30
C PRO A 556 9.28 6.86 20.01
N LEU A 557 8.58 7.81 19.39
CA LEU A 557 7.15 7.70 19.11
C LEU A 557 6.88 7.59 17.61
N LEU A 558 6.20 6.51 17.19
CA LEU A 558 5.70 6.29 15.84
C LEU A 558 4.24 6.74 15.74
N VAL A 559 3.86 7.36 14.62
CA VAL A 559 2.46 7.74 14.33
C VAL A 559 1.96 7.09 13.04
N GLY A 560 0.95 6.22 13.17
CA GLY A 560 0.30 5.51 12.05
C GLY A 560 -1.09 6.03 11.68
N ALA A 561 -1.22 7.26 11.16
CA ALA A 561 -2.52 7.84 10.78
C ALA A 561 -3.01 7.48 9.36
N SER A 562 -2.14 6.88 8.53
CA SER A 562 -2.34 6.77 7.08
C SER A 562 -3.59 5.98 6.68
N ARG A 563 -4.45 6.63 5.88
CA ARG A 563 -5.69 6.08 5.28
C ARG A 563 -6.70 5.50 6.28
N LYS A 564 -6.57 5.83 7.57
CA LYS A 564 -7.48 5.40 8.64
C LYS A 564 -8.87 6.03 8.46
N ARG A 565 -9.91 5.38 8.99
CA ARG A 565 -11.31 5.82 8.80
C ARG A 565 -11.58 7.21 9.36
N PHE A 566 -10.98 7.55 10.50
CA PHE A 566 -11.21 8.82 11.20
C PHE A 566 -10.76 10.06 10.38
N THR A 567 -9.87 9.90 9.40
CA THR A 567 -9.47 10.99 8.49
C THR A 567 -10.38 11.11 7.27
N GLY A 568 -11.14 10.05 6.94
CA GLY A 568 -12.04 10.02 5.80
C GLY A 568 -13.30 10.86 5.99
N GLU A 569 -13.78 11.03 7.22
CA GLU A 569 -14.98 11.82 7.52
C GLU A 569 -14.79 13.33 7.31
N MET A 570 -13.54 13.78 7.19
CA MET A 570 -13.21 15.17 6.81
C MET A 570 -13.34 15.41 5.31
N LEU A 571 -13.43 14.34 4.52
CA LEU A 571 -13.56 14.38 3.08
C LEU A 571 -15.01 14.22 2.67
N ARG A 572 -15.28 14.43 1.38
CA ARG A 572 -16.59 14.17 0.79
C ARG A 572 -16.96 12.70 0.97
N SER A 573 -18.27 12.40 1.06
CA SER A 573 -18.76 11.04 1.30
C SER A 573 -18.36 10.03 0.22
N ASP A 574 -18.08 10.51 -0.99
CA ASP A 574 -17.62 9.74 -2.16
C ASP A 574 -16.10 9.69 -2.32
N ALA A 575 -15.34 10.31 -1.41
CA ALA A 575 -13.89 10.39 -1.51
C ALA A 575 -13.22 9.00 -1.45
N GLN A 576 -12.31 8.78 -2.38
CA GLN A 576 -11.50 7.56 -2.44
C GLN A 576 -10.58 7.46 -1.22
N VAL A 577 -10.20 6.23 -0.86
CA VAL A 577 -9.29 6.00 0.27
C VAL A 577 -7.92 6.68 0.06
N THR A 578 -7.48 6.81 -1.19
CA THR A 578 -6.26 7.53 -1.60
C THR A 578 -6.34 9.02 -1.30
N GLU A 579 -7.51 9.64 -1.34
CA GLU A 579 -7.68 11.07 -1.00
C GLU A 579 -7.41 11.36 0.48
N ARG A 580 -7.40 10.32 1.34
CA ARG A 580 -6.97 10.42 2.74
C ARG A 580 -5.46 10.64 2.90
N ASP A 581 -4.70 10.55 1.81
CA ASP A 581 -3.26 10.84 1.84
C ASP A 581 -2.98 12.31 2.17
N LEU A 582 -3.83 13.25 1.75
CA LEU A 582 -3.69 14.67 2.09
C LEU A 582 -3.88 14.95 3.60
N PRO A 583 -4.99 14.56 4.24
CA PRO A 583 -5.12 14.63 5.71
C PRO A 583 -3.97 13.94 6.44
N THR A 584 -3.48 12.81 5.92
CA THR A 584 -2.33 12.10 6.49
C THR A 584 -1.07 12.96 6.47
N ALA A 585 -0.76 13.60 5.34
CA ALA A 585 0.41 14.49 5.21
C ALA A 585 0.33 15.70 6.17
N VAL A 586 -0.87 16.26 6.36
CA VAL A 586 -1.09 17.35 7.34
C VAL A 586 -0.85 16.85 8.77
N ILE A 587 -1.37 15.68 9.13
CA ILE A 587 -1.11 15.07 10.45
C ILE A 587 0.38 14.82 10.65
N THR A 588 1.09 14.32 9.62
CA THR A 588 2.56 14.13 9.65
C THR A 588 3.28 15.44 9.96
N ALA A 589 2.91 16.55 9.30
CA ALA A 589 3.53 17.84 9.56
C ALA A 589 3.27 18.33 11.00
N LEU A 590 2.06 18.17 11.52
CA LEU A 590 1.70 18.53 12.89
C LEU A 590 2.43 17.66 13.92
N ALA A 591 2.47 16.34 13.69
CA ALA A 591 3.14 15.40 14.57
C ALA A 591 4.66 15.62 14.60
N ALA A 592 5.29 15.97 13.47
CA ALA A 592 6.70 16.34 13.40
C ALA A 592 7.05 17.54 14.30
N LYS A 593 6.10 18.44 14.55
CA LYS A 593 6.30 19.56 15.50
C LYS A 593 6.37 19.10 16.96
N ALA A 594 5.66 18.03 17.32
CA ALA A 594 5.68 17.45 18.66
C ALA A 594 6.93 16.61 18.95
N GLY A 595 7.80 16.36 17.96
CA GLY A 595 9.06 15.64 18.15
C GLY A 595 8.97 14.12 18.02
N ILE A 596 8.03 13.62 17.21
CA ILE A 596 7.91 12.19 16.93
C ILE A 596 9.18 11.60 16.27
N TRP A 597 9.37 10.30 16.45
CA TRP A 597 10.47 9.56 15.83
C TRP A 597 10.19 9.24 14.37
N GLY A 598 8.94 8.89 14.02
CA GLY A 598 8.59 8.55 12.65
C GLY A 598 7.10 8.45 12.37
N VAL A 599 6.76 8.27 11.09
CA VAL A 599 5.41 8.07 10.60
C VAL A 599 5.32 6.80 9.76
N ARG A 600 4.18 6.10 9.83
CA ARG A 600 3.89 4.89 9.06
C ARG A 600 2.82 5.17 8.00
N VAL A 601 3.19 5.10 6.70
CA VAL A 601 2.40 5.69 5.62
C VAL A 601 2.36 4.88 4.32
N HIS A 602 1.25 5.00 3.57
CA HIS A 602 1.09 4.40 2.24
C HIS A 602 1.67 5.28 1.12
N ASN A 603 1.49 6.60 1.23
CA ASN A 603 1.99 7.59 0.27
C ASN A 603 3.24 8.26 0.85
N VAL A 604 4.38 7.66 0.56
CA VAL A 604 5.68 8.09 1.09
C VAL A 604 6.03 9.48 0.59
N GLU A 605 5.83 9.74 -0.70
CA GLU A 605 6.18 11.01 -1.33
C GLU A 605 5.47 12.20 -0.67
N ALA A 606 4.14 12.12 -0.49
CA ALA A 606 3.38 13.19 0.14
C ALA A 606 3.84 13.49 1.58
N ASN A 607 4.20 12.45 2.33
CA ASN A 607 4.66 12.60 3.71
C ASN A 607 6.11 13.09 3.79
N ARG A 608 6.98 12.69 2.85
CA ARG A 608 8.31 13.29 2.70
C ARG A 608 8.20 14.78 2.44
N VAL A 609 7.37 15.18 1.47
CA VAL A 609 7.13 16.60 1.17
C VAL A 609 6.62 17.35 2.40
N ALA A 610 5.70 16.77 3.17
CA ALA A 610 5.22 17.38 4.41
C ALA A 610 6.34 17.60 5.44
N LEU A 611 7.24 16.62 5.61
CA LEU A 611 8.39 16.75 6.50
C LEU A 611 9.41 17.79 5.99
N ASP A 612 9.67 17.83 4.68
CA ASP A 612 10.56 18.81 4.04
C ASP A 612 10.01 20.24 4.22
N VAL A 613 8.70 20.43 4.16
CA VAL A 613 8.03 21.69 4.48
C VAL A 613 8.24 22.07 5.94
N VAL A 614 8.10 21.14 6.89
CA VAL A 614 8.34 21.41 8.32
C VAL A 614 9.81 21.78 8.58
N ALA A 615 10.75 21.10 7.93
CA ALA A 615 12.17 21.43 8.02
C ALA A 615 12.45 22.85 7.49
N SER A 616 11.99 23.15 6.27
CA SER A 616 12.13 24.46 5.65
C SER A 616 11.46 25.57 6.48
N TRP A 617 10.30 25.28 7.08
CA TRP A 617 9.59 26.21 7.96
C TRP A 617 10.38 26.53 9.23
N ARG A 618 11.11 25.56 9.79
CA ARG A 618 11.97 25.77 10.97
C ARG A 618 13.24 26.54 10.63
N GLU A 619 13.80 26.30 9.46
CA GLU A 619 15.07 26.89 8.99
C GLU A 619 14.88 28.31 8.41
N GLY A 620 13.68 28.68 7.98
CA GLY A 620 13.35 29.92 7.25
C GLY A 620 13.49 31.26 8.00
N ALA A 621 14.34 31.34 9.04
CA ALA A 621 14.74 32.59 9.69
C ALA A 621 16.11 32.46 10.38
N GLN A 622 17.07 31.79 9.75
CA GLN A 622 18.48 31.85 10.11
C GLN A 622 19.29 32.44 8.95
N ASP A 623 19.07 33.73 8.68
CA ASP A 623 20.12 34.54 8.06
C ASP A 623 21.14 34.83 9.17
N ASP A 624 22.39 34.41 8.95
CA ASP A 624 23.57 34.87 9.72
C ASP A 624 23.76 36.39 9.62
#